data_AF-K2B4C1-F1
#
_entry.id   AF-K2B4C1-F1
#
_cell.length_a   1.000
_cell.length_b   1.000
_cell.length_c   1.000
_cell.angle_alpha   90.00
_cell.angle_beta   90.00
_cell.angle_gamma   90.00
#
_symmetry.space_group_name_H-M   'P 1'
#
loop_
_entity.id
_entity.type
_entity.pdbx_description
1 polymer ?
#
loop_
_entity_poly.entity_id
_entity_poly.type
_entity_poly.pdbx_seq_one_letter_code
_entity_poly.pdbx_strand_id
1 'polypeptide(L)'
;TVTVSLNMEPAPNFNQVGASESWFDNVQFYPNSINPHEFIYWGNLFQIQSNLDPSTVAIKKISNGQFQATISGTKNPQIVILNTMFNPDWSATTSDKSVPTHLKVNGFANGFIVPDKEGTYKINLDFSLMSRVPLGLAISLTALVALIAILIFSKITNLKQTKNEK
;
A
#
# COMPACT_ATOMS: atom_id res chain seq x y z
N THR A 1 29.75 -26.87 -25.49
CA THR A 1 30.27 -26.27 -24.24
C THR A 1 30.78 -24.89 -24.57
N VAL A 2 30.08 -23.84 -24.15
CA VAL A 2 30.48 -22.45 -24.42
C VAL A 2 30.91 -21.85 -23.09
N THR A 3 32.16 -21.45 -23.00
CA THR A 3 32.73 -20.74 -21.85
C THR A 3 32.70 -19.25 -22.17
N VAL A 4 32.08 -18.45 -21.31
CA VAL A 4 32.06 -16.99 -21.43
C VAL A 4 32.98 -16.41 -20.35
N SER A 5 34.02 -15.70 -20.77
CA SER A 5 34.96 -15.00 -19.90
C SER A 5 34.44 -13.58 -19.63
N LEU A 6 34.31 -13.22 -18.35
CA LEU A 6 33.95 -11.86 -17.93
C LEU A 6 35.22 -11.05 -17.74
N ASN A 7 35.41 -10.01 -18.57
CA ASN A 7 36.38 -8.96 -18.29
C ASN A 7 35.78 -8.04 -17.21
N MET A 8 36.37 -8.06 -16.02
CA MET A 8 36.06 -7.10 -14.96
C MET A 8 36.90 -5.84 -15.17
N GLU A 9 36.24 -4.72 -15.38
CA GLU A 9 36.86 -3.39 -15.36
C GLU A 9 37.06 -2.96 -13.89
N PRO A 10 38.19 -2.32 -13.52
CA PRO A 10 38.50 -2.03 -12.13
C PRO A 10 37.53 -1.01 -11.52
N ALA A 11 37.20 -1.21 -10.25
CA ALA A 11 36.27 -0.37 -9.50
C ALA A 11 36.77 1.09 -9.43
N PRO A 12 35.86 2.07 -9.54
CA PRO A 12 36.22 3.48 -9.46
C PRO A 12 36.71 3.85 -8.05
N ASN A 13 37.68 4.77 -8.01
CA ASN A 13 38.33 5.24 -6.78
C ASN A 13 37.45 6.27 -6.05
N PHE A 14 37.03 5.95 -4.83
CA PHE A 14 36.01 6.68 -4.04
C PHE A 14 36.50 7.95 -3.31
N ASN A 15 37.75 8.38 -3.50
CA ASN A 15 38.35 9.45 -2.69
C ASN A 15 38.15 10.89 -3.20
N GLN A 16 37.18 11.17 -4.08
CA GLN A 16 36.92 12.53 -4.58
C GLN A 16 35.44 12.93 -4.67
N VAL A 17 34.66 12.78 -3.59
CA VAL A 17 33.32 13.37 -3.55
C VAL A 17 33.16 14.20 -2.29
N GLY A 18 33.26 15.52 -2.45
CA GLY A 18 32.84 16.51 -1.46
C GLY A 18 31.34 16.38 -1.21
N ALA A 19 30.95 16.52 0.05
CA ALA A 19 29.57 16.40 0.49
C ALA A 19 28.69 17.51 -0.11
N SER A 20 28.02 17.22 -1.23
CA SER A 20 26.75 17.84 -1.57
C SER A 20 25.64 16.83 -1.29
N GLU A 21 24.53 17.27 -0.72
CA GLU A 21 23.38 16.47 -0.31
C GLU A 21 22.62 15.85 -1.51
N SER A 22 23.26 14.93 -2.24
CA SER A 22 22.71 14.23 -3.42
C SER A 22 22.43 12.75 -3.18
N TRP A 23 21.86 12.42 -2.01
CA TRP A 23 21.51 11.03 -1.65
C TRP A 23 20.46 10.37 -2.58
N PHE A 24 19.95 11.07 -3.60
CA PHE A 24 19.03 10.53 -4.60
C PHE A 24 19.69 10.15 -5.95
N ASP A 25 20.96 10.47 -6.19
CA ASP A 25 21.59 10.23 -7.50
C ASP A 25 22.08 8.78 -7.71
N ASN A 26 21.93 7.91 -6.71
CA ASN A 26 22.40 6.52 -6.76
C ASN A 26 21.27 5.47 -6.80
N VAL A 27 20.12 5.79 -7.40
CA VAL A 27 19.17 4.75 -7.82
C VAL A 27 19.63 4.21 -9.17
N GLN A 28 20.58 3.26 -9.15
CA GLN A 28 20.94 2.52 -10.36
C GLN A 28 19.84 1.50 -10.67
N PHE A 29 19.04 1.80 -11.69
CA PHE A 29 18.20 0.80 -12.34
C PHE A 29 19.12 -0.12 -13.15
N TYR A 30 19.14 -1.41 -12.80
CA TYR A 30 19.87 -2.42 -13.57
C TYR A 30 19.33 -2.44 -15.02
N PRO A 31 20.17 -2.19 -16.05
CA PRO A 31 19.67 -1.93 -17.39
C PRO A 31 19.22 -3.16 -18.18
N ASN A 32 19.32 -4.38 -17.64
CA ASN A 32 19.14 -5.59 -18.44
C ASN A 32 18.18 -6.60 -17.78
N SER A 33 16.91 -6.56 -18.22
CA SER A 33 15.97 -7.68 -18.39
C SER A 33 14.54 -7.51 -17.84
N ILE A 34 13.87 -6.38 -18.08
CA ILE A 34 12.40 -6.37 -18.08
C ILE A 34 11.93 -5.47 -19.23
N ASN A 35 11.16 -6.03 -20.18
CA ASN A 35 10.40 -5.25 -21.17
C ASN A 35 9.61 -4.15 -20.43
N PRO A 36 9.62 -2.88 -20.90
CA PRO A 36 8.99 -1.78 -20.18
C PRO A 36 7.47 -1.87 -20.28
N HIS A 37 6.87 -2.72 -19.45
CA HIS A 37 5.47 -2.58 -19.08
C HIS A 37 5.36 -1.39 -18.13
N GLU A 38 4.47 -0.48 -18.50
CA GLU A 38 4.15 0.81 -17.90
C GLU A 38 4.14 0.76 -16.35
N PHE A 39 5.03 1.52 -15.71
CA PHE A 39 5.06 1.68 -14.25
C PHE A 39 4.28 2.94 -13.86
N ILE A 40 3.11 2.76 -13.26
CA ILE A 40 2.35 3.88 -12.69
C ILE A 40 2.77 4.04 -11.24
N TYR A 41 3.72 4.94 -11.00
CA TYR A 41 4.13 5.35 -9.67
C TYR A 41 3.06 6.21 -9.00
N TRP A 42 2.79 5.91 -7.74
CA TRP A 42 2.24 6.88 -6.81
C TRP A 42 3.25 7.12 -5.68
N GLY A 43 3.10 8.25 -4.99
CA GLY A 43 4.04 8.78 -3.99
C GLY A 43 4.44 10.21 -4.33
N ASN A 44 4.33 11.15 -3.39
CA ASN A 44 4.70 12.55 -3.61
C ASN A 44 6.11 12.66 -4.24
N LEU A 45 6.22 13.46 -5.31
CA LEU A 45 7.39 13.74 -6.17
C LEU A 45 7.48 12.84 -7.43
N PHE A 46 7.36 13.50 -8.59
CA PHE A 46 7.54 13.01 -9.98
C PHE A 46 6.34 12.29 -10.62
N GLN A 47 5.54 13.07 -11.37
CA GLN A 47 4.78 12.55 -12.51
C GLN A 47 5.79 11.97 -13.51
N ILE A 48 5.95 10.64 -13.53
CA ILE A 48 6.60 9.99 -14.66
C ILE A 48 5.54 9.86 -15.74
N GLN A 49 5.55 10.80 -16.67
CA GLN A 49 4.77 10.73 -17.90
C GLN A 49 5.50 9.75 -18.82
N SER A 50 5.13 8.47 -18.78
CA SER A 50 5.62 7.51 -19.78
C SER A 50 5.04 7.89 -21.13
N ASN A 51 5.91 8.28 -22.05
CA ASN A 51 5.57 8.85 -23.35
C ASN A 51 5.06 7.80 -24.37
N LEU A 52 4.39 6.72 -23.94
CA LEU A 52 4.17 5.52 -24.76
C LEU A 52 2.78 4.83 -24.71
N ASP A 53 1.78 5.36 -24.00
CA ASP A 53 0.35 5.05 -24.25
C ASP A 53 -0.45 6.25 -23.68
N PRO A 54 -1.56 6.73 -24.30
CA PRO A 54 -2.33 7.88 -23.79
C PRO A 54 -3.18 7.49 -22.57
N SER A 55 -2.66 6.58 -21.75
CA SER A 55 -3.36 6.01 -20.62
C SER A 55 -3.74 7.12 -19.65
N THR A 56 -5.04 7.30 -19.45
CA THR A 56 -5.54 8.31 -18.51
C THR A 56 -5.89 7.62 -17.22
N VAL A 57 -5.21 8.00 -16.14
CA VAL A 57 -5.47 7.47 -14.79
C VAL A 57 -6.10 8.54 -13.90
N ALA A 58 -7.28 8.23 -13.37
CA ALA A 58 -7.96 9.05 -12.38
C ALA A 58 -8.10 8.28 -11.06
N ILE A 59 -7.66 8.87 -9.94
CA ILE A 59 -7.73 8.23 -8.62
C ILE A 59 -8.70 8.96 -7.72
N LYS A 60 -9.50 8.17 -7.00
CA LYS A 60 -10.43 8.65 -5.98
C LYS A 60 -10.19 7.88 -4.68
N LYS A 61 -9.88 8.60 -3.60
CA LYS A 61 -9.92 8.04 -2.25
C LYS A 61 -11.39 7.87 -1.84
N ILE A 62 -11.80 6.66 -1.48
CA ILE A 62 -13.18 6.36 -1.06
C ILE A 62 -13.31 6.46 0.46
N SER A 63 -12.36 5.86 1.18
CA SER A 63 -12.31 5.88 2.64
C SER A 63 -10.86 5.69 3.11
N ASN A 64 -10.64 5.54 4.41
CA ASN A 64 -9.34 5.11 4.89
C ASN A 64 -9.19 3.62 4.54
N GLY A 65 -8.16 3.27 3.78
CA GLY A 65 -7.95 1.90 3.32
C GLY A 65 -8.75 1.47 2.10
N GLN A 66 -9.46 2.40 1.43
CA GLN A 66 -10.13 2.13 0.15
C GLN A 66 -9.81 3.21 -0.89
N PHE A 67 -9.33 2.77 -2.04
CA PHE A 67 -9.02 3.62 -3.19
C PHE A 67 -9.67 3.06 -4.45
N GLN A 68 -10.04 3.93 -5.37
CA GLN A 68 -10.49 3.55 -6.69
C GLN A 68 -9.63 4.25 -7.73
N ALA A 69 -8.96 3.48 -8.59
CA ALA A 69 -8.29 3.98 -9.78
C ALA A 69 -9.16 3.69 -11.00
N THR A 70 -9.33 4.66 -11.88
CA THR A 70 -9.97 4.51 -13.19
C THR A 70 -8.87 4.62 -14.24
N ILE A 71 -8.66 3.56 -15.00
CA ILE A 71 -7.66 3.48 -16.05
C ILE A 71 -8.39 3.44 -17.39
N SER A 72 -7.92 4.20 -18.37
CA SER A 72 -8.49 4.24 -19.72
C SER A 72 -7.41 4.20 -20.77
N GLY A 73 -7.67 3.53 -21.90
CA GLY A 73 -6.85 3.64 -23.10
C GLY A 73 -5.61 2.74 -23.11
N THR A 74 -5.62 1.66 -22.34
CA THR A 74 -4.46 0.77 -22.19
C THR A 74 -4.66 -0.54 -22.93
N LYS A 75 -3.61 -1.04 -23.60
CA LYS A 75 -3.65 -2.32 -24.34
C LYS A 75 -2.84 -3.43 -23.69
N ASN A 76 -1.95 -3.09 -22.76
CA ASN A 76 -1.01 -4.01 -22.15
C ASN A 76 -1.30 -4.23 -20.66
N PRO A 77 -0.83 -5.35 -20.07
CA PRO A 77 -0.81 -5.51 -18.62
C PRO A 77 -0.02 -4.38 -17.97
N GLN A 78 -0.50 -3.94 -16.81
CA GLN A 78 0.06 -2.80 -16.07
C GLN A 78 0.34 -3.18 -14.63
N ILE A 79 1.30 -2.46 -14.03
CA ILE A 79 1.56 -2.54 -12.60
C ILE A 79 0.98 -1.30 -11.94
N VAL A 80 0.01 -1.50 -11.05
CA VAL A 80 -0.52 -0.45 -10.19
C VAL A 80 0.26 -0.44 -8.90
N ILE A 81 0.95 0.66 -8.63
CA ILE A 81 1.77 0.82 -7.42
C ILE A 81 1.02 1.71 -6.44
N LEU A 82 0.79 1.18 -5.24
CA LEU A 82 0.31 1.93 -4.09
C LEU A 82 1.49 2.21 -3.15
N ASN A 83 1.82 3.50 -3.00
CA ASN A 83 2.98 3.98 -2.24
C ASN A 83 2.80 4.00 -0.73
N THR A 84 2.43 2.84 -0.21
CA THR A 84 2.25 2.58 1.20
C THR A 84 3.12 1.39 1.57
N MET A 85 3.46 1.26 2.85
CA MET A 85 4.17 0.09 3.34
C MET A 85 3.48 -1.20 2.88
N PHE A 86 4.27 -2.11 2.33
CA PHE A 86 3.81 -3.39 1.81
C PHE A 86 3.09 -4.14 2.92
N ASN A 87 1.85 -4.54 2.64
CA ASN A 87 1.06 -5.28 3.58
C ASN A 87 0.17 -6.29 2.81
N PRO A 88 0.23 -7.60 3.14
CA PRO A 88 -0.53 -8.64 2.46
C PRO A 88 -2.05 -8.50 2.57
N ASP A 89 -2.54 -7.65 3.48
CA ASP A 89 -3.96 -7.36 3.63
C ASP A 89 -4.49 -6.35 2.59
N TRP A 90 -3.62 -5.78 1.76
CA TRP A 90 -4.07 -5.05 0.58
C TRP A 90 -4.49 -6.01 -0.52
N SER A 91 -5.62 -5.70 -1.15
CA SER A 91 -6.16 -6.45 -2.28
C SER A 91 -6.58 -5.49 -3.38
N ALA A 92 -6.55 -5.96 -4.62
CA ALA A 92 -7.03 -5.23 -5.78
C ALA A 92 -8.12 -6.02 -6.49
N THR A 93 -9.16 -5.34 -6.96
CA THR A 93 -10.26 -5.94 -7.73
C THR A 93 -10.58 -5.09 -8.97
N THR A 94 -10.89 -5.73 -10.09
CA THR A 94 -11.27 -5.08 -11.36
C THR A 94 -12.69 -5.47 -11.74
N SER A 95 -13.63 -4.51 -11.73
CA SER A 95 -15.07 -4.69 -11.97
C SER A 95 -15.74 -5.80 -11.14
N ASP A 96 -15.37 -7.07 -11.30
CA ASP A 96 -15.91 -8.25 -10.62
C ASP A 96 -14.86 -9.34 -10.35
N LYS A 97 -13.58 -9.13 -10.68
CA LYS A 97 -12.52 -10.13 -10.54
C LYS A 97 -11.45 -9.66 -9.57
N SER A 98 -10.99 -10.57 -8.71
CA SER A 98 -9.79 -10.35 -7.91
C SER A 98 -8.57 -10.28 -8.81
N VAL A 99 -7.67 -9.35 -8.50
CA VAL A 99 -6.34 -9.27 -9.11
C VAL A 99 -5.41 -10.12 -8.25
N PRO A 100 -5.01 -11.33 -8.71
CA PRO A 100 -4.36 -12.31 -7.85
C PRO A 100 -2.90 -11.96 -7.53
N THR A 101 -2.27 -11.14 -8.37
CA THR A 101 -0.83 -10.89 -8.27
C THR A 101 -0.55 -9.62 -7.48
N HIS A 102 -0.26 -9.81 -6.19
CA HIS A 102 0.24 -8.77 -5.29
C HIS A 102 1.74 -8.97 -5.05
N LEU A 103 2.53 -7.92 -5.23
CA LEU A 103 3.98 -7.97 -5.11
C LEU A 103 4.53 -6.75 -4.37
N LYS A 104 5.73 -6.91 -3.83
CA LYS A 104 6.47 -5.85 -3.15
C LYS A 104 7.33 -5.09 -4.16
N VAL A 105 7.02 -3.82 -4.38
CA VAL A 105 7.76 -2.93 -5.30
C VAL A 105 8.81 -2.16 -4.52
N ASN A 106 10.05 -2.08 -5.02
CA ASN A 106 11.17 -1.38 -4.39
C ASN A 106 11.42 -1.75 -2.92
N GLY A 107 11.12 -2.99 -2.53
CA GLY A 107 11.30 -3.46 -1.15
C GLY A 107 10.33 -2.88 -0.13
N PHE A 108 9.43 -1.97 -0.49
CA PHE A 108 8.50 -1.36 0.47
C PHE A 108 7.08 -1.11 -0.01
N ALA A 109 6.83 -0.91 -1.31
CA ALA A 109 5.52 -0.48 -1.81
C ALA A 109 4.64 -1.68 -2.19
N ASN A 110 3.32 -1.48 -2.22
CA ASN A 110 2.36 -2.47 -2.71
C ASN A 110 2.24 -2.35 -4.23
N GLY A 111 2.36 -3.46 -4.96
CA GLY A 111 2.17 -3.52 -6.41
C GLY A 111 1.13 -4.56 -6.80
N PHE A 112 0.31 -4.27 -7.80
CA PHE A 112 -0.69 -5.18 -8.33
C PHE A 112 -0.52 -5.29 -9.84
N ILE A 113 -0.33 -6.51 -10.36
CA ILE A 113 -0.28 -6.74 -11.81
C ILE A 113 -1.70 -6.91 -12.31
N VAL A 114 -2.18 -5.89 -13.02
CA VAL A 114 -3.49 -5.89 -13.63
C VAL A 114 -3.36 -6.49 -15.02
N PRO A 115 -4.12 -7.55 -15.34
CA PRO A 115 -4.08 -8.16 -16.67
C PRO A 115 -4.55 -7.15 -17.73
N ASP A 116 -4.18 -7.44 -18.96
CA ASP A 116 -4.62 -6.71 -20.14
C ASP A 116 -6.15 -6.61 -20.20
N LYS A 117 -6.64 -5.38 -20.34
CA LYS A 117 -8.04 -5.07 -20.52
C LYS A 117 -8.19 -3.83 -21.37
N GLU A 118 -8.85 -3.99 -22.51
CA GLU A 118 -9.15 -2.87 -23.40
C GLU A 118 -10.26 -1.98 -22.80
N GLY A 119 -10.20 -0.68 -23.14
CA GLY A 119 -11.20 0.31 -22.75
C GLY A 119 -10.94 0.99 -21.41
N THR A 120 -12.02 1.45 -20.77
CA THR A 120 -11.98 2.10 -19.45
C THR A 120 -12.47 1.13 -18.39
N TYR A 121 -11.68 0.95 -17.34
CA TYR A 121 -12.05 0.09 -16.22
C TYR A 121 -11.62 0.68 -14.88
N LYS A 122 -12.23 0.17 -13.82
CA LYS A 122 -12.00 0.59 -12.44
C LYS A 122 -11.26 -0.51 -11.71
N ILE A 123 -10.27 -0.11 -10.93
CA ILE A 123 -9.56 -0.94 -9.96
C ILE A 123 -9.92 -0.42 -8.59
N ASN A 124 -10.51 -1.27 -7.75
CA ASN A 124 -10.70 -0.97 -6.34
C ASN A 124 -9.54 -1.60 -5.56
N LEU A 125 -8.89 -0.79 -4.74
CA LEU A 125 -7.86 -1.22 -3.81
C LEU A 125 -8.48 -1.19 -2.41
N ASP A 126 -8.50 -2.33 -1.74
CA ASP A 126 -9.15 -2.51 -0.45
C ASP A 126 -8.17 -3.11 0.57
N PHE A 127 -8.10 -2.48 1.75
CA PHE A 127 -7.32 -2.95 2.88
C PHE A 127 -8.19 -3.76 3.85
N SER A 128 -8.01 -5.08 3.87
CA SER A 128 -8.91 -6.01 4.55
C SER A 128 -9.04 -5.73 6.06
N LEU A 129 -7.97 -5.26 6.71
CA LEU A 129 -7.96 -4.98 8.15
C LEU A 129 -8.90 -3.85 8.57
N MET A 130 -9.19 -2.89 7.68
CA MET A 130 -10.13 -1.80 7.98
C MET A 130 -11.53 -2.32 8.28
N SER A 131 -11.93 -3.45 7.68
CA SER A 131 -13.23 -4.08 7.95
C SER A 131 -13.39 -4.57 9.39
N ARG A 132 -12.28 -4.78 10.12
CA ARG A 132 -12.28 -5.32 11.49
C ARG A 132 -12.25 -4.24 12.57
N VAL A 133 -11.94 -2.99 12.20
CA VAL A 133 -11.88 -1.86 13.15
C VAL A 133 -13.21 -1.66 13.90
N PRO A 134 -14.40 -1.70 13.26
CA PRO A 134 -15.66 -1.55 13.96
C PRO A 134 -15.90 -2.62 15.04
N LEU A 135 -15.41 -3.85 14.82
CA LEU A 135 -15.54 -4.93 15.79
C LEU A 135 -14.73 -4.64 17.06
N GLY A 136 -13.47 -4.19 16.91
CA GLY A 136 -12.65 -3.80 18.05
C GLY A 136 -13.25 -2.64 18.84
N LEU A 137 -13.86 -1.67 18.14
CA LEU A 137 -14.57 -0.56 18.77
C LEU A 137 -15.79 -1.04 19.57
N ALA A 138 -16.59 -1.96 19.01
CA ALA A 138 -17.77 -2.51 19.68
C ALA A 138 -17.40 -3.27 20.98
N ILE A 139 -16.34 -4.08 20.94
CA ILE A 139 -15.83 -4.80 22.11
C ILE A 139 -15.37 -3.82 23.19
N SER A 140 -14.62 -2.79 22.81
CA SER A 140 -14.09 -1.78 23.73
C SER A 140 -15.22 -1.00 24.40
N LEU A 141 -16.23 -0.59 23.64
CA LEU A 141 -17.40 0.11 24.17
C LEU A 141 -18.19 -0.78 25.14
N THR A 142 -18.34 -2.06 24.83
CA THR A 142 -19.03 -3.02 25.69
C THR A 142 -18.29 -3.20 27.02
N ALA A 143 -16.96 -3.35 26.98
CA ALA A 143 -16.13 -3.45 28.18
C ALA A 143 -16.24 -2.18 29.04
N LEU A 144 -16.24 -1.00 28.42
CA LEU A 144 -16.39 0.28 29.11
C LEU A 144 -17.74 0.38 29.84
N VAL A 145 -18.84 0.01 29.17
CA VAL A 145 -20.18 0.01 29.77
C VAL A 145 -20.26 -0.96 30.96
N ALA A 146 -19.69 -2.16 30.82
CA ALA A 146 -19.65 -3.14 31.90
C ALA A 146 -18.87 -2.62 33.12
N LEU A 147 -17.71 -1.98 32.90
CA LEU A 147 -16.92 -1.37 33.97
C LEU A 147 -17.69 -0.25 34.69
N ILE A 148 -18.36 0.63 33.95
CA ILE A 148 -19.20 1.69 34.54
C ILE A 148 -20.33 1.08 35.38
N ALA A 149 -20.98 0.03 34.89
CA ALA A 149 -22.04 -0.66 35.64
C ALA A 149 -21.52 -1.27 36.95
N ILE A 150 -20.35 -1.91 36.92
CA ILE A 150 -19.69 -2.47 38.12
C ILE A 150 -19.37 -1.36 39.12
N LEU A 151 -18.83 -0.23 38.67
CA LEU A 151 -18.50 0.90 39.54
C LEU A 151 -19.74 1.50 40.21
N ILE A 152 -20.83 1.66 39.44
CA ILE A 152 -22.12 2.15 39.97
C ILE A 152 -22.67 1.15 41.00
N PHE A 153 -22.66 -0.14 40.70
CA PHE A 153 -23.15 -1.19 41.60
C PHE A 153 -22.33 -1.26 42.90
N SER A 154 -21.00 -1.19 42.78
CA SER A 154 -20.08 -1.14 43.93
C SER A 154 -20.37 0.08 44.82
N LYS A 155 -20.60 1.26 44.21
CA LYS A 155 -20.94 2.47 44.99
C LYS A 155 -22.27 2.32 45.71
N ILE A 156 -23.31 1.78 45.07
CA ILE A 156 -24.63 1.59 45.67
C ILE A 156 -24.57 0.58 46.83
N THR A 157 -23.83 -0.52 46.67
CA THR A 157 -23.68 -1.54 47.72
C THR A 157 -22.94 -0.99 48.94
N ASN A 158 -21.85 -0.25 48.75
CA ASN A 158 -21.13 0.42 49.85
C ASN A 158 -22.01 1.44 50.60
N LEU A 159 -22.83 2.22 49.90
CA LEU A 159 -23.75 3.17 50.54
C LEU A 159 -24.78 2.48 51.44
N LYS A 160 -25.29 1.31 51.02
CA LYS A 160 -26.23 0.52 51.83
C LYS A 160 -25.58 0.01 53.13
N GLN A 161 -24.31 -0.39 53.10
CA GLN A 161 -23.59 -0.84 54.29
C GLN A 161 -23.44 0.28 55.33
N THR A 162 -23.00 1.47 54.89
CA THR A 162 -22.83 2.63 55.81
C THR A 162 -24.12 3.11 56.48
N LYS A 163 -25.29 2.83 55.89
CA LYS A 163 -26.59 3.18 56.47
C LYS A 163 -27.02 2.23 57.59
N ASN A 164 -26.59 0.97 57.56
CA ASN A 164 -26.97 -0.04 58.56
C ASN A 164 -26.13 0.03 59.84
N GLU A 165 -25.00 0.76 59.82
CA GLU A 165 -24.11 0.95 60.97
C GLU A 165 -24.48 2.18 61.83
N LYS A 166 -25.49 2.96 61.43
CA LYS A 166 -26.02 4.12 62.16
C LYS A 166 -27.40 3.84 62.71
#